data_AF-A0A383F3R2-F1
#
_entry.id   AF-A0A383F3R2-F1
#
_cell.length_a   1.000
_cell.length_b   1.000
_cell.length_c   1.000
_cell.angle_alpha   90.00
_cell.angle_beta   90.00
_cell.angle_gamma   90.00
#
_symmetry.space_group_name_H-M   'P 1'
#
loop_
_entity.id
_entity.type
_entity.pdbx_description
1 polymer ?
#
loop_
_entity_poly.entity_id
_entity_poly.type
_entity_poly.pdbx_seq_one_letter_code
_entity_poly.pdbx_strand_id
1 'polypeptide(L)'
;MRNSTFSVNLTVCLLGLGLPGLVMGQTQSDSNARTSWGDPNLQGTWSYASLTPLQRPTSLGEREYYSEEEAAERNIAVTRDVA
;
A
#
# COMPACT_ATOMS: atom_id res chain seq x y z
N MET A 1 -0.71 4.12 59.33
CA MET A 1 0.63 3.60 58.98
C MET A 1 0.81 3.76 57.48
N ARG A 2 1.93 4.37 57.10
CA ARG A 2 2.28 4.95 55.79
C ARG A 2 2.25 3.87 54.68
N ASN A 3 1.19 3.81 53.90
CA ASN A 3 0.97 2.90 52.76
C ASN A 3 1.76 3.32 51.48
N SER A 4 2.93 3.95 51.67
CA SER A 4 3.76 4.50 50.59
C SER A 4 4.43 3.42 49.73
N THR A 5 4.57 2.20 50.24
CA THR A 5 5.11 1.07 49.47
C THR A 5 4.10 0.53 48.45
N PHE A 6 2.80 0.63 48.73
CA PHE A 6 1.75 0.19 47.80
C PHE A 6 1.68 1.10 46.55
N SER A 7 1.80 2.41 46.70
CA SER A 7 1.82 3.36 45.55
C SER A 7 3.05 3.21 44.67
N VAL A 8 4.23 2.90 45.24
CA VAL A 8 5.46 2.70 44.46
C VAL A 8 5.39 1.40 43.65
N ASN A 9 4.91 0.30 44.25
CA ASN A 9 4.74 -0.96 43.55
C ASN A 9 3.65 -0.90 42.46
N LEU A 10 2.55 -0.18 42.71
CA LEU A 10 1.51 0.04 41.69
C LEU A 10 2.04 0.85 40.49
N THR A 11 2.90 1.83 40.73
CA THR A 11 3.51 2.66 39.68
C THR A 11 4.55 1.87 38.86
N VAL A 12 5.35 1.02 39.48
CA VAL A 12 6.32 0.14 38.79
C VAL A 12 5.60 -0.91 37.93
N CYS A 13 4.48 -1.47 38.41
CA CYS A 13 3.67 -2.39 37.61
C CYS A 13 3.00 -1.69 36.41
N LEU A 14 2.50 -0.46 36.56
CA LEU A 14 1.90 0.30 35.46
C LEU A 14 2.92 0.74 34.39
N LEU A 15 4.16 1.05 34.77
CA LEU A 15 5.25 1.32 33.81
C LEU A 15 5.78 0.05 33.11
N GLY A 16 5.80 -1.10 33.80
CA GLY A 16 6.25 -2.37 33.22
C GLY A 16 5.24 -3.03 32.27
N LEU A 17 3.93 -2.85 32.50
CA LEU A 17 2.85 -3.39 31.67
C LEU A 17 2.53 -2.54 30.41
N GLY A 18 3.03 -1.32 30.31
CA GLY A 18 2.81 -0.42 29.16
C GLY A 18 3.73 -0.66 27.96
N LEU A 19 4.75 -1.52 28.10
CA LEU A 19 5.76 -1.77 27.08
C LEU A 19 5.38 -2.67 25.88
N PRO A 20 4.27 -3.45 25.83
CA PRO A 20 3.95 -4.20 24.61
C PRO A 20 3.39 -3.31 23.48
N GLY A 21 3.05 -2.05 23.75
CA GLY A 21 2.45 -1.13 22.77
C GLY A 21 3.42 -0.52 21.75
N LEU A 22 4.74 -0.62 21.95
CA LEU A 22 5.75 -0.07 21.03
C LEU A 22 6.08 -1.00 19.85
N VAL A 23 5.42 -2.16 19.75
CA VAL A 23 5.58 -3.11 18.64
C VAL A 23 4.49 -2.91 17.57
N MET A 24 3.99 -1.68 17.41
CA MET A 24 3.22 -1.28 16.22
C MET A 24 4.20 -0.98 15.08
N GLY A 25 4.78 -2.04 14.50
CA GLY A 25 5.78 -1.89 13.43
C GLY A 25 6.45 -3.17 12.94
N GLN A 26 6.02 -4.36 13.37
CA GLN A 26 6.51 -5.59 12.74
C GLN A 26 5.75 -5.78 11.43
N THR A 27 6.29 -5.21 10.35
CA THR A 27 5.94 -5.64 9.00
C THR A 27 6.18 -7.14 8.92
N GLN A 28 5.21 -7.88 8.40
CA GLN A 28 5.34 -9.31 8.19
C GLN A 28 6.48 -9.52 7.20
N SER A 29 7.66 -9.89 7.72
CA SER A 29 8.82 -10.23 6.93
C SER A 29 8.51 -11.54 6.20
N ASP A 30 7.94 -11.44 5.01
CA ASP A 30 7.90 -12.54 4.07
C ASP A 30 9.34 -12.99 3.85
N SER A 31 9.66 -14.18 4.38
CA SER A 31 11.00 -14.80 4.31
C SER A 31 11.52 -15.00 2.89
N ASN A 32 10.67 -14.74 1.89
CA ASN A 32 10.95 -14.85 0.48
C ASN A 32 10.90 -13.50 -0.27
N ALA A 33 11.12 -12.38 0.43
CA ALA A 33 11.18 -11.04 -0.20
C ALA A 33 12.31 -10.90 -1.24
N ARG A 34 13.31 -11.80 -1.21
CA ARG A 34 14.43 -11.84 -2.16
C ARG A 34 14.67 -13.25 -2.68
N THR A 35 15.16 -13.33 -3.91
CA THR A 35 15.63 -14.56 -4.56
C THR A 35 16.99 -15.01 -4.00
N SER A 36 17.40 -16.25 -4.29
CA SER A 36 18.71 -16.80 -3.87
C SER A 36 19.92 -16.01 -4.40
N TRP A 37 19.73 -15.21 -5.45
CA TRP A 37 20.74 -14.33 -6.07
C TRP A 37 20.62 -12.87 -5.62
N GLY A 38 19.70 -12.55 -4.69
CA GLY A 38 19.62 -11.24 -4.01
C GLY A 38 18.60 -10.25 -4.58
N ASP A 39 18.02 -10.52 -5.74
CA ASP A 39 17.01 -9.65 -6.36
C ASP A 39 15.64 -9.73 -5.65
N PRO A 40 14.79 -8.68 -5.71
CA PRO A 40 13.41 -8.75 -5.22
C PRO A 40 12.63 -9.91 -5.84
N ASN A 41 11.92 -10.68 -5.01
CA ASN A 41 11.09 -11.76 -5.52
C ASN A 41 9.74 -11.20 -6.01
N LEU A 42 9.54 -11.23 -7.33
CA LEU A 42 8.32 -10.75 -8.01
C LEU A 42 7.34 -11.90 -8.36
N GLN A 43 7.53 -13.09 -7.78
CA GLN A 43 6.61 -14.21 -8.00
C GLN A 43 5.30 -14.00 -7.24
N GLY A 44 4.18 -14.30 -7.89
CA GLY A 44 2.83 -14.12 -7.34
C GLY A 44 1.78 -14.11 -8.45
N THR A 45 0.52 -13.88 -8.06
CA THR A 45 -0.59 -13.71 -9.01
C THR A 45 -0.74 -12.24 -9.35
N TRP A 46 -0.56 -11.90 -10.63
CA TRP A 46 -0.74 -10.56 -11.15
C TRP A 46 -2.04 -10.48 -11.96
N SER A 47 -2.74 -9.34 -11.89
CA SER A 47 -3.88 -9.05 -12.76
C SER A 47 -3.39 -8.50 -14.08
N TYR A 48 -4.04 -8.90 -15.18
CA TYR A 48 -3.79 -8.38 -16.54
C TYR A 48 -4.87 -7.38 -16.98
N ALA A 49 -5.81 -7.04 -16.09
CA ALA A 49 -6.91 -6.14 -16.43
C ALA A 49 -6.37 -4.71 -16.62
N SER A 50 -6.40 -4.23 -17.86
CA SER A 50 -6.12 -2.83 -18.19
C SER A 50 -7.41 -2.16 -18.65
N LEU A 51 -7.73 -1.02 -18.03
CA LEU A 51 -8.83 -0.16 -18.49
C LEU A 51 -8.49 0.53 -19.81
N THR A 52 -7.20 0.81 -20.04
CA THR A 52 -6.74 1.48 -21.27
C THR A 52 -6.35 0.43 -22.31
N PRO A 53 -6.89 0.48 -23.53
CA PRO A 53 -6.49 -0.41 -24.62
C PRO A 53 -4.98 -0.32 -24.88
N LEU A 54 -4.32 -1.48 -25.00
CA LEU A 54 -2.88 -1.54 -25.28
C LEU A 54 -2.58 -1.29 -26.76
N GLN A 55 -3.55 -1.54 -27.64
CA GLN A 55 -3.48 -1.26 -29.07
C GLN A 55 -4.18 0.06 -29.37
N ARG A 56 -3.66 0.81 -30.36
CA ARG A 56 -4.30 2.04 -30.82
C ARG A 56 -5.69 1.74 -31.41
N PRO A 57 -6.76 2.38 -30.93
CA PRO A 57 -8.08 2.27 -31.54
C PRO A 57 -8.08 2.64 -33.02
N THR A 58 -8.73 1.84 -33.86
CA THR A 58 -8.81 2.03 -35.33
C THR A 58 -9.38 3.40 -35.72
N SER A 59 -10.26 3.97 -34.90
CA SER A 59 -10.85 5.30 -35.12
C SER A 59 -9.83 6.44 -35.16
N LEU A 60 -8.63 6.23 -34.61
CA LEU A 60 -7.60 7.26 -34.52
C LEU A 60 -6.61 7.20 -35.69
N GLY A 61 -6.46 6.05 -36.35
CA GLY A 61 -5.56 5.89 -37.50
C GLY A 61 -4.16 6.46 -37.27
N GLU A 62 -3.75 7.36 -38.16
CA GLU A 62 -2.45 8.05 -38.17
C GLU A 62 -2.40 9.31 -37.29
N ARG A 63 -3.48 9.61 -36.53
CA ARG A 63 -3.51 10.77 -35.65
C ARG A 63 -2.49 10.63 -34.53
N GLU A 64 -1.60 11.61 -34.44
CA GLU A 64 -0.47 11.58 -33.50
C GLU A 64 -0.85 12.07 -32.09
N TYR A 65 -1.73 13.07 -31.99
CA TYR A 65 -2.06 13.73 -30.71
C TYR A 65 -3.58 13.90 -30.49
N TYR A 66 -3.96 13.92 -29.21
CA TYR A 66 -5.24 14.45 -28.76
C TYR A 66 -5.17 15.95 -28.58
N SER A 67 -6.31 16.63 -28.73
CA SER A 67 -6.46 17.95 -28.12
C SER A 67 -6.51 17.82 -26.60
N GLU A 68 -6.29 18.93 -25.89
CA GLU A 68 -6.36 18.95 -24.42
C GLU A 68 -7.75 18.54 -23.92
N GLU A 69 -8.80 18.97 -24.61
CA GLU A 69 -10.19 18.65 -24.28
C GLU A 69 -10.49 17.16 -24.46
N GLU A 70 -10.06 16.56 -25.57
CA GLU A 70 -10.25 15.12 -25.84
C GLU A 70 -9.50 14.24 -24.82
N ALA A 71 -8.29 14.65 -24.44
CA ALA A 71 -7.51 13.95 -23.43
C ALA A 71 -8.19 14.02 -22.05
N ALA A 72 -8.71 15.20 -21.69
CA ALA A 72 -9.47 15.38 -20.46
C ALA A 72 -10.74 14.52 -20.44
N GLU A 73 -11.49 14.49 -21.54
CA GLU A 73 -12.71 13.67 -21.65
C GLU A 73 -12.40 12.18 -21.47
N ARG A 74 -11.35 11.66 -22.11
CA ARG A 74 -10.90 10.26 -21.94
C ARG A 74 -10.54 9.94 -20.49
N ASN A 75 -9.78 10.81 -19.83
CA ASN A 75 -9.36 10.59 -18.44
C ASN A 75 -10.56 10.59 -17.49
N ILE A 76 -11.54 11.46 -17.74
CA ILE A 76 -12.81 11.48 -16.99
C ILE A 76 -13.60 10.19 -17.23
N ALA A 77 -13.71 9.73 -18.48
CA ALA A 77 -14.43 8.50 -18.82
C ALA A 77 -13.86 7.28 -18.08
N VAL A 78 -12.53 7.13 -18.04
CA VAL A 78 -11.87 6.03 -17.30
C VAL A 78 -12.14 6.11 -15.80
N THR A 79 -12.22 7.32 -15.23
CA THR A 79 -12.42 7.51 -13.78
C THR A 79 -13.87 7.28 -13.35
N ARG A 80 -14.85 7.55 -14.22
CA ARG A 80 -16.29 7.42 -13.91
C ARG A 80 -16.76 5.97 -13.79
N ASP A 81 -16.15 5.05 -14.52
CA ASP A 81 -16.51 3.62 -14.49
C ASP A 81 -16.02 2.89 -13.22
N VAL A 82 -15.30 3.57 -12.32
CA VAL A 82 -14.69 2.99 -11.10
C VAL A 82 -15.49 3.31 -9.82
N ALA A 83 -16.63 4.02 -9.93
CA ALA A 83 -17.50 4.41 -8.81
C ALA A 83 -18.82 3.63 -8.82
#